data_AF-A0A9E5BVF3-F1
#
_entry.id   AF-A0A9E5BVF3-F1
#
_cell.length_a   1.000
_cell.length_b   1.000
_cell.length_c   1.000
_cell.angle_alpha   90.00
_cell.angle_beta   90.00
_cell.angle_gamma   90.00
#
_symmetry.space_group_name_H-M   'P 1'
#
loop_
_entity.id
_entity.type
_entity.pdbx_description
1 polymer ?
#
loop_
_entity_poly.entity_id
_entity_poly.type
_entity_poly.pdbx_seq_one_letter_code
_entity_poly.pdbx_strand_id
1 'polypeptide(L)'
;MVNDLFAFVGTYTNSGSKGVYTLRMNGDTGELKEISTISGIENPSFLALDPSNEHLYAVGEVSDFDGAGAVTSFSVDPATGVLTQINQQSTGGPGPCHLAVDSTDSLVIVTNYSGGSVAVLPINDDGSLGERTEFIQHEGSSINTGRQEQAHAHSVNIDRSN
;
A
#
# COMPACT_ATOMS: atom_id res chain seq x y z
N MET A 1 2.27 23.69 22.06
CA MET A 1 1.08 23.02 21.50
C MET A 1 1.55 21.61 21.19
N VAL A 2 0.87 20.59 21.71
CA VAL A 2 1.27 19.20 21.48
C VAL A 2 1.01 18.90 20.01
N ASN A 3 2.05 18.62 19.24
CA ASN A 3 1.94 18.31 17.82
C ASN A 3 1.81 16.79 17.66
N ASP A 4 0.64 16.28 18.04
CA ASP A 4 0.35 14.84 17.91
C ASP A 4 0.32 14.44 16.43
N LEU A 5 0.78 13.23 16.16
CA LEU A 5 0.83 12.65 14.82
C LEU A 5 -0.04 11.40 14.75
N PHE A 6 -0.59 11.11 13.58
CA PHE A 6 -1.17 9.82 13.30
C PHE A 6 -0.11 8.90 12.70
N ALA A 7 -0.13 7.64 13.11
CA ALA A 7 0.71 6.58 12.57
C ALA A 7 -0.18 5.44 12.06
N PHE A 8 0.01 5.06 10.81
CA PHE A 8 -0.68 3.94 10.17
C PHE A 8 0.23 2.72 10.14
N VAL A 9 -0.24 1.59 10.64
CA VAL A 9 0.57 0.37 10.80
C VAL A 9 -0.03 -0.74 9.95
N GLY A 10 0.68 -1.08 8.88
CA GLY A 10 0.43 -2.26 8.06
C GLY A 10 0.95 -3.54 8.71
N THR A 11 0.35 -4.69 8.40
CA THR A 11 0.66 -5.97 9.03
C THR A 11 0.45 -7.15 8.09
N TYR A 12 1.00 -8.32 8.47
CA TYR A 12 0.52 -9.61 7.96
C TYR A 12 -0.61 -10.14 8.83
N THR A 13 -1.72 -10.56 8.22
CA THR A 13 -2.93 -11.01 8.94
C THR A 13 -2.91 -12.51 9.25
N ASN A 14 -1.98 -13.27 8.68
CA ASN A 14 -1.80 -14.70 8.93
C ASN A 14 -1.31 -15.04 10.36
N SER A 15 -0.78 -14.06 11.11
CA SER A 15 -0.26 -14.24 12.47
C SER A 15 -1.16 -13.64 13.55
N GLY A 16 -2.46 -13.48 13.27
CA GLY A 16 -3.47 -13.00 14.23
C GLY A 16 -3.67 -11.48 14.27
N SER A 17 -2.96 -10.74 13.41
CA SER A 17 -3.26 -9.32 13.16
C SER A 17 -4.59 -9.16 12.43
N LYS A 18 -5.25 -8.02 12.64
CA LYS A 18 -6.55 -7.73 12.03
C LYS A 18 -6.48 -7.04 10.67
N GLY A 19 -5.41 -6.28 10.40
CA GLY A 19 -5.26 -5.48 9.18
C GLY A 19 -4.43 -4.23 9.41
N VAL A 20 -4.99 -3.05 9.14
CA VAL A 20 -4.33 -1.74 9.32
C VAL A 20 -4.78 -1.11 10.63
N TYR A 21 -3.81 -0.67 11.44
CA TYR A 21 -4.07 0.03 12.70
C TYR A 21 -3.77 1.52 12.54
N THR A 22 -4.63 2.36 13.11
CA THR A 22 -4.38 3.79 13.27
C THR A 22 -4.01 4.05 14.72
N LEU A 23 -2.83 4.63 14.94
CA LEU A 23 -2.34 5.05 16.24
C LEU A 23 -2.23 6.57 16.29
N ARG A 24 -2.45 7.16 17.45
CA ARG A 24 -2.08 8.55 17.77
C ARG A 24 -0.80 8.52 18.58
N MET A 25 0.22 9.23 18.09
CA MET A 25 1.48 9.44 18.78
C MET A 25 1.45 10.79 19.48
N ASN A 26 1.71 10.78 20.79
CA ASN A 26 1.90 12.00 21.56
C ASN A 26 3.19 12.70 21.10
N GLY A 27 3.07 13.96 20.67
CA GLY A 27 4.20 14.71 20.11
C GLY A 27 5.33 15.04 21.09
N ASP A 28 5.05 15.05 22.40
CA ASP A 28 6.02 15.40 23.43
C ASP A 28 6.67 14.15 24.06
N THR A 29 5.90 13.06 24.22
CA THR A 29 6.35 11.86 24.94
C THR A 29 6.65 10.66 24.04
N GLY A 30 6.13 10.65 22.81
CA GLY A 30 6.18 9.51 21.91
C GLY A 30 5.24 8.35 22.29
N GLU A 31 4.35 8.53 23.27
CA GLU A 31 3.35 7.52 23.63
C GLU A 31 2.43 7.22 22.44
N LEU A 32 2.22 5.95 22.14
CA LEU A 32 1.32 5.48 21.08
C LEU A 32 0.03 4.95 21.68
N LYS A 33 -1.10 5.46 21.19
CA LYS A 33 -2.44 4.98 21.54
C LYS A 33 -3.19 4.55 20.28
N GLU A 34 -3.69 3.32 20.27
CA GLU A 34 -4.59 2.87 19.20
C GLU A 34 -5.89 3.68 19.18
N ILE A 35 -6.27 4.13 17.99
CA ILE A 35 -7.49 4.91 17.73
C ILE A 35 -8.52 4.04 17.02
N SER A 36 -8.11 3.33 15.98
CA SER A 36 -8.99 2.48 15.17
C SER A 36 -8.22 1.36 14.49
N THR A 37 -8.97 0.35 14.02
CA THR A 37 -8.44 -0.79 13.27
C THR A 37 -9.36 -1.05 12.08
N ILE A 38 -8.80 -1.20 10.89
CA ILE A 38 -9.48 -1.76 9.71
C ILE A 38 -9.19 -3.25 9.64
N SER A 39 -10.27 -4.04 9.54
CA SER A 39 -10.23 -5.49 9.38
C SER A 39 -10.83 -5.92 8.05
N GLY A 40 -10.55 -7.16 7.64
CA GLY A 40 -11.10 -7.73 6.39
C GLY A 40 -10.27 -7.42 5.14
N ILE A 41 -9.10 -6.80 5.34
CA ILE A 41 -8.04 -6.63 4.34
C ILE A 41 -6.91 -7.61 4.66
N GLU A 42 -6.51 -8.41 3.68
CA GLU A 42 -5.50 -9.45 3.87
C GLU A 42 -4.11 -8.93 3.59
N ASN A 43 -3.19 -9.18 4.53
CA ASN A 43 -1.78 -8.81 4.46
C ASN A 43 -1.51 -7.38 3.94
N PRO A 44 -2.02 -6.32 4.60
CA PRO A 44 -1.66 -4.94 4.30
C PRO A 44 -0.22 -4.62 4.70
N SER A 45 0.76 -5.21 4.02
CA SER A 45 2.18 -5.23 4.43
C SER A 45 2.94 -3.94 4.15
N PHE A 46 2.42 -3.09 3.25
CA PHE A 46 3.00 -1.81 2.89
C PHE A 46 1.92 -0.76 2.65
N LEU A 47 2.14 0.46 3.13
CA LEU A 47 1.21 1.58 3.06
C LEU A 47 1.92 2.81 2.48
N ALA A 48 1.18 3.65 1.74
CA ALA A 48 1.60 5.01 1.44
C ALA A 48 0.42 5.98 1.55
N LEU A 49 0.71 7.19 2.03
CA LEU A 49 -0.21 8.33 1.95
C LEU A 49 -0.03 9.03 0.61
N ASP A 50 -1.10 9.66 0.14
CA ASP A 50 -1.01 10.69 -0.90
C ASP A 50 -0.26 11.95 -0.39
N PRO A 51 0.18 12.86 -1.28
CA PRO A 51 0.89 14.07 -0.88
C PRO A 51 0.09 15.00 0.05
N SER A 52 -1.25 14.99 -0.04
CA SER A 52 -2.15 15.80 0.79
C SER A 52 -2.45 15.15 2.16
N ASN A 53 -2.15 13.86 2.34
CA ASN A 53 -2.55 13.00 3.46
C ASN A 53 -4.07 12.83 3.62
N GLU A 54 -4.83 12.99 2.54
CA GLU A 54 -6.28 12.78 2.51
C GLU A 54 -6.63 11.32 2.21
N HIS A 55 -5.73 10.58 1.56
CA HIS A 55 -5.90 9.18 1.19
C HIS A 55 -4.71 8.32 1.58
N LEU A 56 -5.00 7.06 1.90
CA LEU A 56 -4.01 6.02 2.17
C LEU A 56 -4.24 4.83 1.26
N TYR A 57 -3.16 4.30 0.72
CA TYR A 57 -3.16 3.12 -0.15
C TYR A 57 -2.37 2.01 0.53
N ALA A 58 -2.97 0.82 0.59
CA ALA A 58 -2.36 -0.38 1.16
C ALA A 58 -2.25 -1.47 0.11
N VAL A 59 -1.06 -2.08 -0.04
CA VAL A 59 -0.97 -3.33 -0.80
C VAL A 59 -1.79 -4.41 -0.09
N GLY A 60 -2.42 -5.32 -0.82
CA GLY A 60 -2.88 -6.59 -0.29
C GLY A 60 -1.93 -7.67 -0.79
N GLU A 61 -0.98 -8.09 0.05
CA GLU A 61 0.05 -9.06 -0.30
C GLU A 61 -0.53 -10.48 -0.35
N VAL A 62 -1.32 -10.71 -1.40
CA VAL A 62 -2.03 -11.94 -1.70
C VAL A 62 -1.85 -12.30 -3.18
N SER A 63 -2.40 -13.43 -3.60
CA SER A 63 -2.31 -13.92 -5.00
C SER A 63 -3.64 -14.44 -5.56
N ASP A 64 -4.72 -14.33 -4.80
CA ASP A 64 -6.03 -14.90 -5.08
C ASP A 64 -7.14 -13.85 -5.22
N PHE A 65 -6.84 -12.55 -5.06
CA PHE A 65 -7.75 -11.46 -5.39
C PHE A 65 -7.86 -11.33 -6.92
N ASP A 66 -8.94 -11.87 -7.49
CA ASP A 66 -9.12 -12.05 -8.94
C ASP A 66 -7.94 -12.78 -9.61
N GLY A 67 -7.31 -13.71 -8.88
CA GLY A 67 -6.11 -14.44 -9.32
C GLY A 67 -4.81 -13.62 -9.30
N ALA A 68 -4.79 -12.49 -8.58
CA ALA A 68 -3.63 -11.61 -8.39
C ALA A 68 -3.59 -11.05 -6.96
N GLY A 69 -2.69 -10.11 -6.69
CA GLY A 69 -2.74 -9.27 -5.49
C GLY A 69 -3.53 -7.99 -5.70
N ALA A 70 -3.71 -7.23 -4.63
CA ALA A 70 -4.60 -6.07 -4.64
C ALA A 70 -3.94 -4.78 -4.12
N VAL A 71 -4.60 -3.65 -4.33
CA VAL A 71 -4.41 -2.43 -3.54
C VAL A 71 -5.77 -1.97 -3.03
N THR A 72 -5.83 -1.61 -1.75
CA THR A 72 -7.02 -1.03 -1.12
C THR A 72 -6.77 0.46 -0.88
N SER A 73 -7.74 1.30 -1.23
CA SER A 73 -7.74 2.74 -0.99
C SER A 73 -8.60 3.09 0.23
N PHE A 74 -8.17 4.09 0.98
CA PHE A 74 -8.86 4.61 2.16
C PHE A 74 -8.88 6.14 2.12
N SER A 75 -9.96 6.76 2.57
CA SER A 75 -9.93 8.16 2.99
C SER A 75 -9.48 8.28 4.44
N VAL A 76 -8.80 9.37 4.76
CA VAL A 76 -8.26 9.69 6.08
C VAL A 76 -9.03 10.86 6.67
N ASP A 77 -9.64 10.68 7.85
CA ASP A 77 -10.16 11.82 8.61
C ASP A 77 -8.99 12.61 9.22
N PRO A 78 -8.74 13.88 8.82
CA PRO A 78 -7.59 14.64 9.29
C PRO A 78 -7.67 15.02 10.78
N ALA A 79 -8.87 15.00 11.39
CA ALA A 79 -9.06 15.32 12.79
C ALA A 79 -8.83 14.12 13.71
N THR A 80 -9.09 12.90 13.22
CA THR A 80 -9.08 11.68 14.04
C THR A 80 -8.08 10.61 13.59
N GLY A 81 -7.58 10.72 12.35
CA GLY A 81 -6.78 9.71 11.68
C GLY A 81 -7.58 8.49 11.23
N VAL A 82 -8.89 8.45 11.46
CA VAL A 82 -9.70 7.25 11.15
C VAL A 82 -9.74 7.03 9.65
N LEU A 83 -9.40 5.81 9.23
CA LEU A 83 -9.50 5.35 7.85
C LEU A 83 -10.93 4.92 7.52
N THR A 84 -11.40 5.24 6.32
CA THR A 84 -12.62 4.66 5.72
C THR A 84 -12.27 4.05 4.37
N GLN A 85 -12.55 2.75 4.20
CA GLN A 85 -12.26 2.07 2.94
C GLN A 85 -13.12 2.66 1.81
N ILE A 86 -12.49 2.96 0.68
CA ILE A 86 -13.16 3.47 -0.52
C ILE A 86 -13.37 2.32 -1.50
N ASN A 87 -12.30 1.76 -2.05
CA ASN A 87 -12.38 0.59 -2.93
C ASN A 87 -11.12 -0.29 -2.88
N GLN A 88 -11.13 -1.37 -3.67
CA GLN A 88 -10.00 -2.26 -3.87
C GLN A 88 -9.87 -2.58 -5.36
N GLN A 89 -8.63 -2.67 -5.86
CA GLN A 89 -8.34 -2.97 -7.26
C GLN A 89 -7.25 -4.03 -7.39
N SER A 90 -7.36 -4.84 -8.44
CA SER A 90 -6.35 -5.85 -8.77
C SER A 90 -5.10 -5.19 -9.35
N THR A 91 -3.93 -5.65 -8.88
CA THR A 91 -2.63 -5.26 -9.45
C THR A 91 -2.30 -6.04 -10.73
N GLY A 92 -3.03 -7.13 -11.00
CA GLY A 92 -2.72 -8.07 -12.09
C GLY A 92 -1.52 -8.97 -11.89
N GLY A 93 -0.76 -8.81 -10.81
CA GLY A 93 0.38 -9.66 -10.46
C GLY A 93 0.27 -10.17 -9.03
N PRO A 94 0.86 -11.35 -8.71
CA PRO A 94 0.79 -11.90 -7.37
C PRO A 94 1.79 -11.23 -6.41
N GLY A 95 1.41 -11.11 -5.14
CA GLY A 95 2.28 -10.67 -4.04
C GLY A 95 2.83 -9.25 -4.17
N PRO A 96 1.97 -8.22 -4.29
CA PRO A 96 2.39 -6.82 -4.18
C PRO A 96 3.02 -6.58 -2.82
N CYS A 97 4.18 -5.94 -2.80
CA CYS A 97 4.99 -5.78 -1.58
C CYS A 97 5.37 -4.32 -1.30
N HIS A 98 5.15 -3.42 -2.25
CA HIS A 98 5.46 -2.01 -2.14
C HIS A 98 4.61 -1.22 -3.13
N LEU A 99 4.26 0.00 -2.77
CA LEU A 99 3.63 0.97 -3.67
C LEU A 99 4.17 2.38 -3.42
N ALA A 100 4.00 3.26 -4.40
CA ALA A 100 4.27 4.68 -4.28
C ALA A 100 3.14 5.47 -4.97
N VAL A 101 2.75 6.58 -4.37
CA VAL A 101 1.84 7.57 -4.96
C VAL A 101 2.68 8.63 -5.67
N ASP A 102 2.29 9.02 -6.87
CA ASP A 102 2.98 10.08 -7.61
C ASP A 102 2.76 11.48 -7.02
N SER A 103 3.66 12.41 -7.36
CA SER A 103 3.64 13.78 -6.84
C SER A 103 2.40 14.57 -7.28
N THR A 104 1.73 14.13 -8.34
CA THR A 104 0.50 14.74 -8.86
C THR A 104 -0.78 14.12 -8.33
N ASP A 105 -0.69 13.09 -7.48
CA ASP A 105 -1.82 12.37 -6.91
C ASP A 105 -2.77 11.79 -7.96
N SER A 106 -2.18 11.31 -9.06
CA SER A 106 -2.89 10.79 -10.22
C SER A 106 -2.70 9.29 -10.40
N LEU A 107 -1.64 8.72 -9.81
CA LEU A 107 -1.23 7.33 -10.01
C LEU A 107 -0.72 6.69 -8.72
N VAL A 108 -1.11 5.44 -8.51
CA VAL A 108 -0.42 4.49 -7.62
C VAL A 108 0.39 3.52 -8.47
N ILE A 109 1.69 3.43 -8.20
CA ILE A 109 2.60 2.47 -8.83
C ILE A 109 2.94 1.38 -7.83
N VAL A 110 2.77 0.11 -8.22
CA VAL A 110 2.86 -1.06 -7.35
C VAL A 110 3.89 -2.05 -7.85
N THR A 111 4.69 -2.65 -6.97
CA THR A 111 5.60 -3.74 -7.34
C THR A 111 5.15 -5.08 -6.76
N ASN A 112 5.02 -6.06 -7.66
CA ASN A 112 4.61 -7.43 -7.36
C ASN A 112 5.85 -8.32 -7.21
N TYR A 113 6.19 -8.68 -5.98
CA TYR A 113 7.40 -9.44 -5.65
C TYR A 113 7.34 -10.86 -6.23
N SER A 114 6.23 -11.57 -5.96
CA SER A 114 6.06 -12.95 -6.41
C SER A 114 5.92 -13.06 -7.93
N GLY A 115 5.39 -12.03 -8.58
CA GLY A 115 5.21 -11.98 -10.03
C GLY A 115 6.40 -11.40 -10.80
N GLY A 116 7.27 -10.63 -10.15
CA GLY A 116 8.35 -9.92 -10.84
C GLY A 116 7.84 -8.82 -11.76
N SER A 117 6.79 -8.10 -11.38
CA SER A 117 6.16 -7.10 -12.25
C SER A 117 5.87 -5.77 -11.54
N VAL A 118 5.60 -4.74 -12.33
CA VAL A 118 5.17 -3.41 -11.88
C VAL A 118 3.81 -3.11 -12.50
N ALA A 119 2.89 -2.56 -11.73
CA ALA A 119 1.55 -2.17 -12.18
C ALA A 119 1.29 -0.69 -11.89
N VAL A 120 0.48 -0.05 -12.72
CA VAL A 120 0.03 1.34 -12.52
C VAL A 120 -1.49 1.37 -12.44
N LEU A 121 -2.01 2.01 -11.40
CA LEU A 121 -3.44 2.22 -11.17
C LEU A 121 -3.70 3.73 -11.11
N PRO A 122 -4.66 4.27 -11.88
CA PRO A 122 -5.04 5.67 -11.78
C PRO A 122 -5.82 5.95 -10.49
N ILE A 123 -5.71 7.17 -9.98
CA ILE A 123 -6.47 7.69 -8.85
C ILE A 123 -7.60 8.57 -9.40
N ASN A 124 -8.83 8.34 -8.94
CA ASN A 124 -9.99 9.18 -9.26
C ASN A 124 -10.08 10.36 -8.28
N ASP A 125 -10.88 11.37 -8.61
CA ASP A 125 -11.05 12.59 -7.79
C ASP A 125 -11.48 12.35 -6.33
N ASP A 126 -12.08 11.21 -6.03
CA ASP A 126 -12.50 10.81 -4.67
C ASP A 126 -11.47 9.93 -3.93
N GLY A 127 -10.26 9.80 -4.47
CA GLY A 127 -9.18 8.96 -3.95
C GLY A 127 -9.32 7.47 -4.26
N SER A 128 -10.42 7.04 -4.88
CA SER A 128 -10.59 5.65 -5.31
C SER A 128 -9.64 5.27 -6.44
N LEU A 129 -9.31 3.99 -6.54
CA LEU A 129 -8.46 3.46 -7.61
C LEU A 129 -9.31 3.07 -8.82
N GLY A 130 -8.91 3.51 -10.02
CA GLY A 130 -9.41 2.95 -11.27
C GLY A 130 -8.76 1.61 -11.63
N GLU A 131 -9.25 0.99 -12.70
CA GLU A 131 -8.64 -0.24 -13.23
C GLU A 131 -7.20 0.01 -13.68
N ARG A 132 -6.33 -0.99 -13.51
CA ARG A 132 -4.92 -0.94 -13.91
C ARG A 132 -4.77 -0.52 -15.38
N THR A 133 -3.98 0.52 -15.62
CA THR A 133 -3.73 1.07 -16.96
C THR A 133 -2.42 0.58 -17.58
N GLU A 134 -1.45 0.14 -16.78
CA GLU A 134 -0.15 -0.37 -17.26
C GLU A 134 0.33 -1.56 -16.42
N PHE A 135 1.03 -2.50 -17.07
CA PHE A 135 1.61 -3.68 -16.45
C PHE A 135 2.93 -4.07 -17.13
N ILE A 136 4.03 -3.94 -16.40
CA ILE A 136 5.38 -4.20 -16.89
C ILE A 136 5.89 -5.48 -16.24
N GLN A 137 5.89 -6.57 -17.00
CA GLN A 137 6.53 -7.81 -16.61
C GLN A 137 8.05 -7.70 -16.75
N HIS A 138 8.79 -8.09 -15.71
CA HIS A 138 10.23 -8.24 -15.77
C HIS A 138 10.59 -9.72 -15.85
N GLU A 139 11.70 -10.02 -16.51
CA GLU A 139 12.21 -11.37 -16.68
C GLU A 139 13.70 -11.43 -16.33
N GLY A 140 14.20 -12.61 -16.02
CA GLY A 140 15.59 -12.86 -15.68
C GLY A 140 15.74 -13.62 -14.37
N SER A 141 16.96 -14.08 -14.09
CA SER A 141 17.33 -14.83 -12.90
C SER A 141 18.83 -14.65 -12.61
N SER A 142 19.30 -15.14 -11.46
CA SER A 142 20.69 -15.01 -11.03
C SER A 142 21.16 -16.21 -10.21
N ILE A 143 22.42 -16.14 -9.74
CA ILE A 143 23.16 -17.26 -9.13
C ILE A 143 22.59 -17.76 -7.80
N ASN A 144 21.80 -16.94 -7.09
CA ASN A 144 21.16 -17.36 -5.84
C ASN A 144 19.83 -18.05 -6.14
N THR A 145 19.88 -19.35 -6.41
CA THR A 145 18.72 -20.14 -6.84
C THR A 145 17.60 -20.27 -5.80
N GLY A 146 17.82 -19.85 -4.56
CA GLY A 146 16.78 -19.83 -3.52
C GLY A 146 16.06 -18.49 -3.37
N ARG A 147 16.50 -17.43 -4.06
CA ARG A 147 15.98 -16.06 -3.92
C ARG A 147 15.90 -15.25 -5.21
N GLN A 148 16.53 -15.73 -6.29
CA GLN A 148 16.74 -15.04 -7.55
C GLN A 148 16.51 -15.99 -8.73
N GLU A 149 15.63 -16.96 -8.56
CA GLU A 149 15.20 -17.91 -9.58
C GLU A 149 14.41 -17.24 -10.72
N GLN A 150 13.84 -16.06 -10.43
CA GLN A 150 13.14 -15.20 -11.38
C GLN A 150 13.27 -13.72 -10.98
N ALA A 151 12.59 -12.83 -11.69
CA ALA A 151 12.50 -11.42 -11.32
C ALA A 151 11.62 -11.25 -10.06
N HIS A 152 12.04 -10.36 -9.16
CA HIS A 152 11.30 -9.98 -7.95
C HIS A 152 11.33 -8.45 -7.76
N ALA A 153 10.40 -7.74 -8.39
CA ALA A 153 10.28 -6.29 -8.21
C ALA A 153 9.83 -6.00 -6.77
N HIS A 154 10.70 -5.37 -5.99
CA HIS A 154 10.47 -5.17 -4.55
C HIS A 154 10.17 -3.73 -4.15
N SER A 155 10.54 -2.76 -4.99
CA SER A 155 10.32 -1.35 -4.67
C SER A 155 10.21 -0.52 -5.93
N VAL A 156 9.37 0.50 -5.87
CA VAL A 156 9.33 1.60 -6.82
C VAL A 156 9.50 2.89 -6.05
N ASN A 157 10.35 3.78 -6.55
CA ASN A 157 10.58 5.10 -5.98
C ASN A 157 10.47 6.12 -7.11
N ILE A 158 9.70 7.16 -6.89
CA ILE A 158 9.48 8.20 -7.89
C ILE A 158 10.59 9.23 -7.71
N ASP A 159 11.25 9.58 -8.81
CA ASP A 159 12.28 10.62 -8.78
C ASP A 159 11.66 11.95 -8.30
N ARG A 160 12.39 12.69 -7.48
CA ARG A 160 11.92 13.97 -6.91
C ARG A 160 11.69 15.05 -7.96
N SER A 161 12.26 14.92 -9.16
CA SER A 161 12.06 15.86 -10.25
C SER A 161 10.86 15.55 -11.14
N ASN A 162 10.08 14.50 -10.85
CA ASN A 162 8.77 14.29 -11.49
C ASN A 162 7.75 15.30 -10.96
#